data_AF-A0A7S0SYL5-F1
#
_entry.id   AF-A0A7S0SYL5-F1
#
_cell.length_a   1.000
_cell.length_b   1.000
_cell.length_c   1.000
_cell.angle_alpha   90.00
_cell.angle_beta   90.00
_cell.angle_gamma   90.00
#
_symmetry.space_group_name_H-M   'P 1'
#
loop_
_entity.id
_entity.type
_entity.pdbx_description
1 polymer ?
#
loop_
_entity_poly.entity_id
_entity_poly.type
_entity_poly.pdbx_seq_one_letter_code
_entity_poly.pdbx_strand_id
1 'polypeptide(L)'
;VNILKGSVDFDQLRSKPRANQVQAVLLSGSYFGESSVLGFKRRNQTVITRTMCHFSAVTREDLMDLVEMYPEAYKELAKGYLHRMTSHQVTLVDQAALADPENVPKHARGQE
;
A
#
# COMPACT_ATOMS: atom_id res chain seq x y z
N VAL A 1 7.20 -1.29 4.37
CA VAL A 1 7.26 -2.56 3.60
C VAL A 1 7.27 -2.22 2.13
N ASN A 2 8.29 -2.66 1.39
CA ASN A 2 8.44 -2.47 -0.04
C ASN A 2 8.06 -3.75 -0.80
N ILE A 3 7.33 -3.62 -1.91
CA ILE A 3 6.90 -4.72 -2.77
C ILE A 3 7.98 -4.94 -3.83
N LEU A 4 8.79 -5.99 -3.67
CA LEU A 4 9.82 -6.32 -4.66
C LEU A 4 9.23 -7.03 -5.89
N LYS A 5 8.21 -7.85 -5.66
CA LYS A 5 7.46 -8.57 -6.70
C LYS A 5 6.02 -8.79 -6.24
N GLY A 6 5.09 -8.78 -7.19
CA GLY A 6 3.66 -9.05 -6.96
C GLY A 6 2.82 -7.78 -6.79
N SER A 7 1.60 -7.96 -6.28
CA SER A 7 0.65 -6.87 -6.02
C SER A 7 -0.20 -7.12 -4.78
N VAL A 8 -0.65 -6.04 -4.15
CA VAL A 8 -1.49 -6.08 -2.96
C VAL A 8 -2.68 -5.14 -3.10
N ASP A 9 -3.81 -5.54 -2.53
CA ASP A 9 -4.99 -4.71 -2.33
C ASP A 9 -4.82 -3.91 -1.03
N PHE A 10 -5.16 -2.63 -1.09
CA PHE A 10 -5.08 -1.70 0.02
C PHE A 10 -6.50 -1.28 0.42
N ASP A 11 -6.93 -1.65 1.63
CA ASP A 11 -8.25 -1.34 2.19
C ASP A 11 -8.09 -0.51 3.47
N GLN A 12 -8.91 0.52 3.64
CA GLN A 12 -8.92 1.30 4.87
C GLN A 12 -10.02 0.77 5.77
N LEU A 13 -9.65 0.40 6.99
CA LEU A 13 -10.60 -0.12 7.97
C LEU A 13 -11.65 0.96 8.29
N ARG A 14 -12.82 0.88 7.67
CA ARG A 14 -13.95 1.75 8.00
C ARG A 14 -14.59 1.28 9.30
N SER A 15 -15.09 2.24 10.07
CA SER A 15 -15.84 2.04 11.32
C SER A 15 -17.23 1.39 11.13
N LYS A 16 -17.61 1.01 9.91
CA LYS A 16 -18.88 0.34 9.61
C LYS A 16 -18.68 -0.88 8.70
N PRO A 17 -19.29 -2.04 9.02
CA PRO A 17 -19.14 -3.28 8.27
C PRO A 17 -20.04 -3.25 7.03
N ARG A 18 -19.57 -2.67 5.93
CA ARG A 18 -20.18 -2.88 4.60
C ARG A 18 -19.06 -2.97 3.58
N ALA A 19 -18.81 -4.20 3.12
CA ALA A 19 -17.91 -4.64 2.06
C ALA A 19 -16.46 -4.13 2.14
N ASN A 20 -15.48 -5.05 2.16
CA ASN A 20 -14.08 -4.74 1.88
C ASN A 20 -14.01 -3.97 0.55
N GLN A 21 -13.70 -2.68 0.60
CA GLN A 21 -13.57 -1.87 -0.61
C GLN A 21 -12.10 -1.63 -0.84
N VAL A 22 -11.55 -2.28 -1.87
CA VAL A 22 -10.19 -2.00 -2.32
C VAL A 22 -10.11 -0.53 -2.73
N GLN A 23 -9.33 0.26 -1.98
CA GLN A 23 -9.10 1.68 -2.27
C GLN A 23 -8.03 1.85 -3.34
N ALA A 24 -7.02 0.99 -3.32
CA ALA A 24 -5.93 1.00 -4.30
C ALA A 24 -5.32 -0.39 -4.45
N VAL A 25 -4.71 -0.63 -5.61
CA VAL A 25 -3.83 -1.77 -5.85
C VAL A 25 -2.40 -1.25 -5.91
N LEU A 26 -1.51 -1.79 -5.07
CA LEU A 26 -0.10 -1.42 -5.07
C LEU A 26 0.70 -2.49 -5.83
N LEU A 27 1.55 -2.03 -6.74
CA LEU A 27 2.36 -2.88 -7.61
C LEU A 27 3.81 -2.97 -7.11
N SER A 28 4.60 -3.82 -7.75
CA SER A 28 6.04 -3.93 -7.49
C SER A 28 6.73 -2.56 -7.64
N GLY A 29 7.65 -2.24 -6.73
CA GLY A 29 8.26 -0.92 -6.55
C GLY A 29 7.48 0.01 -5.62
N SER A 30 6.21 -0.30 -5.30
CA SER A 30 5.43 0.46 -4.31
C SER A 30 5.81 0.06 -2.89
N TYR A 31 5.55 0.94 -1.93
CA TYR A 31 5.70 0.64 -0.50
C TYR A 31 4.50 1.12 0.31
N PHE A 32 4.32 0.53 1.49
CA PHE A 32 3.26 0.86 2.44
C PHE A 32 3.73 0.69 3.89
N GLY A 33 2.94 1.22 4.83
CA GLY A 33 3.14 1.10 6.27
C GLY A 33 3.97 2.23 6.90
N GLU A 34 4.46 3.17 6.08
CA GLU A 34 5.17 4.37 6.52
C GLU A 34 4.32 5.22 7.46
N SER A 35 2.99 5.22 7.30
CA SER A 35 2.04 5.94 8.14
C SER A 35 2.13 5.59 9.62
N SER A 36 2.48 4.33 9.95
CA SER A 36 2.65 3.91 11.35
C SER A 36 3.94 4.42 11.99
N VAL A 37 4.90 4.84 11.16
CA VAL A 37 6.19 5.38 11.58
C VAL A 37 6.15 6.90 11.58
N LEU A 38 5.68 7.50 10.48
CA LEU A 38 5.64 8.94 10.26
C LEU A 38 4.42 9.64 10.86
N GLY A 39 3.26 8.99 10.79
CA GLY A 39 1.97 9.63 11.10
C GLY A 39 1.55 9.54 12.57
N PHE A 40 2.30 8.81 13.41
CA PHE A 40 1.98 8.52 14.81
C PHE A 40 0.55 7.96 15.03
N LYS A 41 -0.07 7.40 13.98
CA LYS A 41 -1.40 6.78 14.05
C LYS A 41 -1.25 5.27 14.13
N ARG A 42 -2.13 4.62 14.91
CA ARG A 42 -2.29 3.16 14.86
C ARG A 42 -2.63 2.75 13.42
N ARG A 43 -2.11 1.59 13.01
CA ARG A 43 -2.44 0.95 11.72
C ARG A 43 -3.96 0.90 11.57
N ASN A 44 -4.47 1.62 10.58
CA ASN A 44 -5.91 1.76 10.27
C ASN A 44 -6.25 1.24 8.87
N GLN A 45 -5.34 0.48 8.28
CA GLN A 45 -5.42 -0.04 6.91
C GLN A 45 -5.05 -1.52 6.90
N THR A 46 -5.79 -2.28 6.12
CA THR A 46 -5.57 -3.69 5.82
C THR A 46 -4.92 -3.79 4.45
N VAL A 47 -3.85 -4.56 4.35
CA VAL A 47 -3.17 -4.83 3.09
C VAL A 47 -3.22 -6.33 2.85
N ILE A 48 -3.75 -6.74 1.70
CA ILE A 48 -3.99 -8.14 1.36
C ILE A 48 -3.24 -8.46 0.07
N THR A 49 -2.48 -9.54 0.05
CA THR A 49 -1.80 -9.99 -1.16
C THR A 49 -2.80 -10.42 -2.22
N ARG A 50 -2.68 -9.86 -3.43
CA ARG A 50 -3.47 -10.25 -4.60
C ARG A 50 -2.78 -11.36 -5.41
N THR A 51 -1.44 -11.36 -5.40
CA THR A 51 -0.60 -12.40 -6.02
C THR A 51 0.41 -12.95 -5.01
N MET A 52 1.21 -13.94 -5.41
CA MET A 52 2.45 -14.25 -4.68
C MET A 52 3.33 -12.99 -4.64
N CYS A 53 3.73 -12.58 -3.45
CA CYS A 53 4.45 -11.34 -3.23
C CYS A 53 5.79 -11.59 -2.54
N HIS A 54 6.82 -10.86 -2.97
CA HIS A 54 8.09 -10.77 -2.27
C HIS A 54 8.21 -9.39 -1.66
N PHE A 55 8.46 -9.33 -0.36
CA PHE A 55 8.56 -8.07 0.37
C PHE A 55 9.97 -7.86 0.92
N SER A 56 10.39 -6.60 0.94
CA SER A 56 11.44 -6.14 1.83
C SER A 56 10.79 -5.34 2.96
N ALA A 57 11.11 -5.70 4.19
CA ALA A 57 10.61 -5.02 5.38
C ALA A 57 11.78 -4.47 6.18
N VAL A 58 11.60 -3.27 6.72
CA VAL A 58 12.52 -2.61 7.65
C VAL A 58 11.75 -2.43 8.94
N THR A 59 12.40 -2.72 10.07
CA THR A 59 11.80 -2.51 11.40
C THR A 59 11.63 -1.02 11.68
N ARG A 60 10.88 -0.67 12.73
CA ARG A 60 10.74 0.74 13.10
C ARG A 60 12.10 1.28 13.56
N GLU A 61 12.80 0.49 14.37
CA GLU A 61 14.08 0.81 14.99
C GLU A 61 15.13 1.08 13.90
N ASP A 62 15.32 0.14 12.97
CA ASP A 62 16.26 0.32 11.85
C ASP A 62 15.88 1.52 10.97
N LEU A 63 14.58 1.78 10.79
CA LEU A 63 14.13 2.94 10.02
C LEU A 63 14.45 4.25 10.74
N MET A 64 14.41 4.32 12.08
CA MET A 64 14.83 5.51 12.81
C MET A 64 16.32 5.77 12.64
N ASP A 65 17.15 4.74 12.74
CA ASP A 65 18.60 4.83 12.52
C ASP A 65 18.91 5.34 11.09
N LEU A 66 18.18 4.80 10.09
CA LEU A 66 18.31 5.26 8.70
C LEU A 66 17.86 6.71 8.50
N VAL A 67 16.86 7.17 9.24
CA VAL A 67 16.40 8.57 9.18
C VAL A 67 17.46 9.52 9.73
N GLU A 68 18.14 9.13 10.81
CA GLU A 68 19.25 9.91 11.38
C GLU A 68 20.45 9.96 10.43
N MET A 69 20.80 8.82 9.81
CA MET A 69 21.92 8.74 8.86
C MET A 69 21.64 9.40 7.51
N TYR A 70 20.38 9.37 7.04
CA TYR A 70 19.97 9.82 5.71
C TYR A 70 18.76 10.77 5.77
N PRO A 71 18.94 12.00 6.27
CA PRO A 71 17.84 12.94 6.47
C PRO A 71 17.11 13.34 5.17
N GLU A 72 17.81 13.33 4.02
CA GLU A 72 17.16 13.59 2.72
C GLU A 72 16.20 12.47 2.33
N ALA A 73 16.53 11.20 2.62
CA ALA A 73 15.63 10.07 2.36
C ALA A 73 14.35 10.17 3.21
N TYR A 74 14.48 10.65 4.45
CA TYR A 74 13.32 10.94 5.30
C TYR A 74 12.42 12.03 4.71
N LYS A 75 13.00 13.11 4.18
CA LYS A 75 12.21 14.18 3.53
C LYS A 75 11.40 13.64 2.36
N GLU A 76 11.99 12.78 1.52
CA GLU A 76 11.25 12.16 0.41
C GLU A 76 10.15 11.21 0.88
N LEU A 77 10.42 10.43 1.94
CA LEU A 77 9.41 9.57 2.55
C LEU A 77 8.24 10.39 3.13
N ALA A 78 8.53 11.49 3.81
CA ALA A 78 7.55 12.41 4.38
C ALA A 78 6.73 13.13 3.31
N LYS A 79 7.35 13.57 2.21
CA LYS A 79 6.65 14.13 1.04
C LYS A 79 5.69 13.11 0.44
N GLY A 80 6.14 11.87 0.23
CA GLY A 80 5.28 10.80 -0.28
C GLY A 80 4.08 10.52 0.62
N TYR A 81 4.30 10.49 1.95
CA TYR A 81 3.23 10.35 2.93
C TYR A 81 2.23 11.53 2.87
N LEU A 82 2.72 12.78 2.84
CA LEU A 82 1.87 13.96 2.77
C LEU A 82 1.07 14.01 1.46
N HIS A 83 1.67 13.61 0.34
CA HIS A 83 0.99 13.50 -0.95
C HIS A 83 -0.17 12.50 -0.87
N ARG A 84 0.04 11.33 -0.24
CA ARG A 84 -1.03 10.33 0.00
C ARG A 84 -2.11 10.82 0.97
N MET A 85 -1.74 11.62 1.98
CA MET A 85 -2.67 12.23 2.93
C MET A 85 -3.50 13.36 2.33
N THR A 86 -2.96 14.12 1.37
CA THR A 86 -3.67 15.23 0.72
C THR A 86 -4.51 14.76 -0.46
N SER A 87 -4.04 13.73 -1.16
CA SER A 87 -4.72 13.11 -2.31
C SER A 87 -5.83 12.13 -1.88
N HIS A 88 -6.70 12.51 -0.93
CA HIS A 88 -7.90 11.71 -0.56
C HIS A 88 -8.90 11.48 -1.72
N GLN A 89 -8.52 11.79 -2.97
CA GLN A 89 -9.00 11.17 -4.19
C GLN A 89 -7.75 10.92 -5.06
N VAL A 90 -7.43 9.68 -5.42
CA VAL A 90 -7.05 9.28 -6.79
C VAL A 90 -7.04 7.75 -6.90
N THR A 91 -8.06 7.27 -7.61
CA THR A 91 -8.04 6.17 -8.56
C THR A 91 -6.74 6.09 -9.36
N LEU A 92 -5.90 5.06 -9.15
CA LEU A 92 -4.93 4.64 -10.17
C LEU A 92 -5.33 3.24 -10.64
N VAL A 93 -6.32 3.21 -11.54
CA VAL A 93 -6.39 2.10 -12.49
C VAL A 93 -5.23 2.33 -13.44
N ASP A 94 -4.15 1.60 -13.25
CA ASP A 94 -3.14 1.50 -14.29
C ASP A 94 -3.79 0.79 -15.49
N GLN A 95 -4.00 1.53 -16.58
CA GLN A 95 -4.59 0.98 -17.80
C GLN A 95 -3.73 -0.15 -18.41
N ALA A 96 -2.46 -0.29 -17.99
CA ALA A 96 -1.62 -1.43 -18.36
C ALA A 96 -2.05 -2.75 -17.69
N ALA A 97 -2.74 -2.69 -16.54
CA ALA A 97 -3.15 -3.89 -15.79
C ALA A 97 -4.35 -4.63 -16.40
N LEU A 98 -5.03 -4.03 -17.40
CA LEU A 98 -6.11 -4.66 -18.17
C LEU A 98 -5.61 -5.44 -19.39
N ALA A 99 -4.32 -5.34 -19.73
CA ALA A 99 -3.74 -6.05 -20.87
C ALA A 99 -3.14 -7.42 -20.51
N ASP A 100 -3.06 -7.77 -19.22
CA ASP A 100 -2.58 -9.07 -18.77
C ASP A 100 -3.75 -10.03 -18.51
N PRO A 101 -3.97 -11.02 -19.40
CA PRO A 101 -5.02 -12.02 -19.22
C PRO A 101 -4.85 -12.88 -17.95
N GLU A 102 -3.70 -12.86 -17.28
CA GLU A 102 -3.50 -13.54 -15.99
C GLU A 102 -4.02 -12.75 -14.77
N ASN A 103 -4.36 -11.46 -14.93
CA ASN A 103 -4.70 -10.56 -13.82
C ASN A 103 -6.23 -10.33 -13.63
N VAL A 104 -7.07 -11.21 -14.18
CA VAL A 104 -8.52 -11.18 -13.98
C VAL A 104 -8.84 -11.50 -12.50
N PRO A 105 -9.59 -10.63 -11.78
CA PRO A 105 -9.99 -10.90 -10.40
C PRO A 105 -10.77 -12.21 -10.29
N LYS A 106 -10.22 -13.21 -9.59
CA LYS A 106 -10.85 -14.54 -9.41
C LYS A 106 -12.05 -14.54 -8.44
N HIS A 107 -12.49 -13.39 -7.95
CA HIS A 107 -13.59 -13.25 -6.97
C HIS A 107 -14.84 -12.54 -7.52
N ALA A 108 -15.05 -12.58 -8.84
CA ALA A 108 -16.35 -12.30 -9.47
C ALA A 108 -17.09 -13.60 -9.82
N ARG A 109 -17.13 -14.58 -8.90
CA ARG A 109 -18.04 -15.73 -9.00
C ARG A 109 -19.09 -15.61 -7.92
N GLY A 110 -20.29 -15.24 -8.34
CA GLY A 110 -21.49 -15.33 -7.53
C GLY A 110 -21.81 -16.77 -7.16
N GLN A 111 -22.56 -16.90 -6.08
CA GLN A 111 -23.47 -17.98 -5.71
C GLN A 111 -24.56 -17.23 -4.92
N GLU A 112 -25.69 -16.89 -5.56
CA GLU A 112 -26.88 -17.74 -5.68
C GLU A 112 -27.38 -18.26 -4.33
#